data_AF-A0AAJ0ED60-F1
#
_entry.id   AF-A0AAJ0ED60-F1
#
_cell.length_a   1.000
_cell.length_b   1.000
_cell.length_c   1.000
_cell.angle_alpha   90.00
_cell.angle_beta   90.00
_cell.angle_gamma   90.00
#
_symmetry.space_group_name_H-M   'P 1'
#
loop_
_entity.id
_entity.type
_entity.pdbx_description
1 polymer ?
#
loop_
_entity_poly.entity_id
_entity_poly.type
_entity_poly.pdbx_seq_one_letter_code
_entity_poly.pdbx_strand_id
1 'polypeptide(L)'
;MATQSTPRGRIRDVLPKLDLGRWPAGPKNSITDVSGVLASTQSIRTEEGVNTGVTVILPRREWFKEACYAGIFRFNGSGELTGSHWIEETGLLASPIVLTNSFSVGDAYRGIYEYAIKHYSNDKGEIEWFLLPVVGETFDGFLNDISKLAVTSAHVVKGIDTVTDDPVPEGNTGGGTGMICHWFKGGTGSSSRVVPGIDSEGNAKSYTVAALVQANYGRAAHLRIGGFPVGRTLAKEKKDTLAEIMAHKDKKDGSIIVTIATDAPLTPIQCQRLAKRATVGLARVGGYGHNPSGDIFLAFSTGNHIPVQTMTTEGAEVDPFKAKALKVESIDDTSINGLLEAAADATEESIYNALCSAETLKGFLGHTVEELPLDRLKELMQKYEYDS
;
A
#
# COMPACT_ATOMS: atom_id res chain seq x y z
N MET A 1 6.13 -23.27 33.40
CA MET A 1 5.29 -23.41 32.19
C MET A 1 5.94 -22.55 31.12
N ALA A 2 6.30 -23.11 29.97
CA ALA A 2 6.82 -22.30 28.87
C ALA A 2 5.70 -21.34 28.44
N THR A 3 5.90 -20.04 28.64
CA THR A 3 4.99 -19.01 28.13
C THR A 3 4.94 -19.18 26.62
N GLN A 4 3.77 -19.54 26.09
CA GLN A 4 3.54 -19.68 24.66
C GLN A 4 3.76 -18.29 24.03
N SER A 5 4.69 -18.19 23.07
CA SER A 5 5.01 -16.92 22.41
C SER A 5 3.77 -16.33 21.73
N THR A 6 3.58 -15.02 21.83
CA THR A 6 2.47 -14.34 21.16
C THR A 6 2.53 -14.62 19.65
N PRO A 7 1.46 -15.16 19.04
CA PRO A 7 1.45 -15.47 17.62
C PRO A 7 1.57 -14.18 16.79
N ARG A 8 2.18 -14.29 15.61
CA ARG A 8 2.14 -13.22 14.60
C ARG A 8 0.70 -12.93 14.21
N GLY A 9 0.40 -11.68 13.90
CA GLY A 9 -0.94 -11.26 13.54
C GLY A 9 -1.08 -9.76 13.49
N ARG A 10 -2.33 -9.28 13.39
CA ARG A 10 -2.63 -7.85 13.30
C ARG A 10 -2.48 -7.18 14.66
N ILE A 11 -2.22 -5.88 14.64
CA ILE A 11 -1.95 -5.11 15.86
C ILE A 11 -3.11 -5.18 16.87
N ARG A 12 -4.36 -5.26 16.38
CA ARG A 12 -5.55 -5.37 17.23
C ARG A 12 -5.65 -6.73 17.93
N ASP A 13 -5.08 -7.79 17.36
CA ASP A 13 -5.01 -9.11 18.00
C ASP A 13 -3.88 -9.14 19.04
N VAL A 14 -2.78 -8.45 18.76
CA VAL A 14 -1.62 -8.35 19.65
C VAL A 14 -1.89 -7.43 20.84
N LEU A 15 -2.52 -6.28 20.59
CA LEU A 15 -2.83 -5.20 21.52
C LEU A 15 -4.32 -4.81 21.43
N PRO A 16 -5.24 -5.63 21.96
CA PRO A 16 -6.69 -5.42 21.81
C PRO A 16 -7.23 -4.17 22.52
N LYS A 17 -6.44 -3.56 23.41
CA LYS A 17 -6.78 -2.33 24.13
C LYS A 17 -6.25 -1.07 23.47
N LEU A 18 -5.40 -1.21 22.44
CA LEU A 18 -4.82 -0.07 21.75
C LEU A 18 -5.92 0.63 20.94
N ASP A 19 -6.17 1.90 21.27
CA ASP A 19 -7.08 2.74 20.51
C ASP A 19 -6.39 3.24 19.23
N LEU A 20 -7.02 3.01 18.07
CA LEU A 20 -6.46 3.27 16.74
C LEU A 20 -7.44 4.09 15.91
N GLY A 21 -7.62 5.33 16.34
CA GLY A 21 -8.58 6.25 15.76
C GLY A 21 -10.01 5.94 16.19
N ARG A 22 -10.92 6.88 15.91
CA ARG A 22 -12.31 6.82 16.40
C ARG A 22 -13.24 5.97 15.54
N TRP A 23 -12.85 5.66 14.31
CA TRP A 23 -13.70 4.99 13.33
C TRP A 23 -13.52 3.47 13.43
N PRO A 24 -14.60 2.67 13.40
CA PRO A 24 -14.47 1.22 13.42
C PRO A 24 -13.83 0.71 12.13
N ALA A 25 -13.13 -0.42 12.20
CA ALA A 25 -12.62 -1.10 11.02
C ALA A 25 -13.76 -1.72 10.20
N GLY A 26 -13.53 -1.90 8.89
CA GLY A 26 -14.38 -2.75 8.06
C GLY A 26 -14.26 -4.22 8.44
N PRO A 27 -15.15 -5.10 7.95
CA PRO A 27 -15.22 -6.49 8.36
C PRO A 27 -13.94 -7.29 8.08
N LYS A 28 -13.23 -6.98 6.99
CA LYS A 28 -11.96 -7.62 6.62
C LYS A 28 -10.76 -6.89 7.20
N ASN A 29 -10.94 -5.67 7.72
CA ASN A 29 -9.90 -4.71 8.09
C ASN A 29 -8.77 -4.72 7.06
N SER A 30 -9.12 -4.49 5.79
CA SER A 30 -8.20 -4.59 4.65
C SER A 30 -8.64 -3.67 3.51
N ILE A 31 -7.76 -3.42 2.54
CA ILE A 31 -8.07 -2.59 1.36
C ILE A 31 -9.26 -3.13 0.56
N THR A 32 -9.49 -4.44 0.62
CA THR A 32 -10.62 -5.14 -0.02
C THR A 32 -11.95 -5.00 0.72
N ASP A 33 -12.02 -4.22 1.81
CA ASP A 33 -13.31 -3.75 2.37
C ASP A 33 -13.97 -2.69 1.47
N VAL A 34 -13.19 -1.98 0.65
CA VAL A 34 -13.74 -1.05 -0.34
C VAL A 34 -14.35 -1.85 -1.48
N SER A 35 -15.67 -1.74 -1.64
CA SER A 35 -16.42 -2.52 -2.64
C SER A 35 -15.82 -2.41 -4.04
N GLY A 36 -15.60 -3.56 -4.68
CA GLY A 36 -15.03 -3.67 -6.02
C GLY A 36 -13.50 -3.72 -6.07
N VAL A 37 -12.80 -3.31 -5.00
CA VAL A 37 -11.33 -3.40 -4.92
C VAL A 37 -10.91 -4.84 -4.67
N LEU A 38 -9.94 -5.31 -5.45
CA LEU A 38 -9.40 -6.66 -5.36
C LEU A 38 -7.89 -6.60 -5.21
N ALA A 39 -7.30 -7.62 -4.60
CA ALA A 39 -5.86 -7.70 -4.46
C ALA A 39 -5.34 -9.13 -4.51
N SER A 40 -4.05 -9.26 -4.83
CA SER A 40 -3.30 -10.51 -4.69
C SER A 40 -1.86 -10.21 -4.26
N THR A 41 -1.24 -11.19 -3.62
CA THR A 41 0.18 -11.17 -3.28
C THR A 41 0.85 -12.43 -3.80
N GLN A 42 2.01 -12.29 -4.44
CA GLN A 42 2.84 -13.40 -4.84
C GLN A 42 4.27 -13.19 -4.33
N SER A 43 4.71 -14.06 -3.42
CA SER A 43 6.08 -14.09 -2.90
C SER A 43 6.96 -15.04 -3.72
N ILE A 44 8.20 -14.64 -3.95
CA ILE A 44 9.23 -15.40 -4.67
C ILE A 44 10.40 -15.57 -3.71
N ARG A 45 10.64 -16.82 -3.31
CA ARG A 45 11.70 -17.17 -2.37
C ARG A 45 12.50 -18.34 -2.91
N THR A 46 13.82 -18.25 -2.84
CA THR A 46 14.73 -19.34 -3.22
C THR A 46 15.83 -19.50 -2.17
N GLU A 47 16.46 -20.68 -2.14
CA GLU A 47 17.57 -20.97 -1.22
C GLU A 47 18.81 -20.11 -1.51
N GLU A 48 18.95 -19.62 -2.75
CA GLU A 48 20.05 -18.78 -3.21
C GLU A 48 19.91 -17.29 -2.80
N GLY A 49 18.92 -16.96 -1.96
CA GLY A 49 18.79 -15.63 -1.36
C GLY A 49 17.85 -14.68 -2.11
N VAL A 50 17.02 -15.16 -3.02
CA VAL A 50 15.90 -14.37 -3.57
C VAL A 50 14.79 -14.29 -2.51
N ASN A 51 14.34 -13.08 -2.19
CA ASN A 51 13.24 -12.82 -1.25
C ASN A 51 12.47 -11.57 -1.68
N THR A 52 11.65 -11.71 -2.72
CA THR A 52 10.94 -10.57 -3.32
C THR A 52 9.53 -11.01 -3.75
N GLY A 53 8.83 -10.18 -4.51
CA GLY A 53 7.53 -10.55 -5.04
C GLY A 53 6.79 -9.40 -5.69
N VAL A 54 5.49 -9.61 -5.87
CA VAL A 54 4.56 -8.62 -6.42
C VAL A 54 3.29 -8.61 -5.59
N THR A 55 2.77 -7.41 -5.34
CA THR A 55 1.42 -7.18 -4.82
C THR A 55 0.63 -6.47 -5.90
N VAL A 56 -0.51 -7.02 -6.31
CA VAL A 56 -1.38 -6.44 -7.34
C VAL A 56 -2.65 -5.95 -6.68
N ILE A 57 -3.09 -4.73 -7.01
CA ILE A 57 -4.35 -4.14 -6.56
C ILE A 57 -5.14 -3.73 -7.80
N LEU A 58 -6.35 -4.24 -7.96
CA LEU A 58 -7.29 -3.74 -8.96
C LEU A 58 -8.24 -2.74 -8.30
N PRO A 59 -8.32 -1.49 -8.80
CA PRO A 59 -9.29 -0.52 -8.32
C PRO A 59 -10.74 -0.98 -8.52
N ARG A 60 -10.97 -1.74 -9.60
CA ARG A 60 -12.20 -2.48 -9.94
C ARG A 60 -11.87 -3.52 -11.02
N ARG A 61 -12.74 -4.51 -11.26
CA ARG A 61 -12.52 -5.53 -12.31
C ARG A 61 -12.48 -4.90 -13.71
N GLU A 62 -13.33 -3.91 -13.93
CA GLU A 62 -13.55 -3.23 -15.21
C GLU A 62 -12.56 -2.07 -15.46
N TRP A 63 -11.42 -2.04 -14.75
CA TRP A 63 -10.45 -0.92 -14.75
C TRP A 63 -10.00 -0.42 -16.14
N PHE A 64 -10.07 -1.28 -17.16
CA PHE A 64 -9.71 -0.94 -18.54
C PHE A 64 -10.82 -0.16 -19.28
N LYS A 65 -12.07 -0.29 -18.84
CA LYS A 65 -13.25 0.38 -19.41
C LYS A 65 -13.76 1.51 -18.52
N GLU A 66 -13.58 1.37 -17.21
CA GLU A 66 -14.00 2.32 -16.20
C GLU A 66 -12.84 2.71 -15.29
N ALA A 67 -12.43 3.97 -15.39
CA ALA A 67 -11.44 4.57 -14.53
C ALA A 67 -12.03 4.97 -13.17
N CYS A 68 -11.15 5.01 -12.18
CA CYS A 68 -11.39 5.67 -10.90
C CYS A 68 -10.80 7.09 -10.93
N TYR A 69 -11.37 8.02 -10.17
CA TYR A 69 -10.64 9.24 -9.84
C TYR A 69 -9.54 8.93 -8.83
N ALA A 70 -8.37 9.53 -9.02
CA ALA A 70 -7.18 9.30 -8.20
C ALA A 70 -6.36 10.57 -8.01
N GLY A 71 -5.46 10.55 -7.03
CA GLY A 71 -4.51 11.62 -6.76
C GLY A 71 -3.30 11.12 -5.99
N ILE A 72 -2.16 11.77 -6.19
CA ILE A 72 -0.86 11.34 -5.64
C ILE A 72 -0.31 12.41 -4.69
N PHE A 73 0.39 11.97 -3.64
CA PHE A 73 1.21 12.84 -2.83
C PHE A 73 2.59 12.24 -2.63
N ARG A 74 3.61 12.97 -3.09
CA ARG A 74 5.02 12.61 -2.92
C ARG A 74 5.57 13.36 -1.72
N PHE A 75 5.61 12.71 -0.57
CA PHE A 75 6.18 13.29 0.65
C PHE A 75 7.71 13.38 0.55
N ASN A 76 8.34 12.33 0.05
CA ASN A 76 9.74 12.31 -0.38
C ASN A 76 9.86 11.52 -1.68
N GLY A 77 10.57 12.09 -2.67
CA GLY A 77 10.62 11.58 -4.04
C GLY A 77 11.77 10.65 -4.38
N SER A 78 12.49 10.12 -3.39
CA SER A 78 13.59 9.16 -3.61
C SER A 78 13.06 7.73 -3.91
N GLY A 79 12.15 7.59 -4.87
CA GLY A 79 11.56 6.33 -5.28
C GLY A 79 10.71 6.49 -6.55
N GLU A 80 10.14 5.39 -7.05
CA GLU A 80 9.38 5.37 -8.30
C GLU A 80 7.89 5.03 -8.10
N LEU A 81 7.04 5.73 -8.84
CA LEU A 81 5.62 5.43 -9.01
C LEU A 81 5.20 5.82 -10.44
N THR A 82 5.20 4.83 -11.34
CA THR A 82 4.87 5.07 -12.76
C THR A 82 3.39 5.42 -12.94
N GLY A 83 3.05 5.99 -14.11
CA GLY A 83 1.69 6.47 -14.39
C GLY A 83 1.29 7.74 -13.63
N SER A 84 2.15 8.22 -12.72
CA SER A 84 1.90 9.40 -11.89
C SER A 84 1.64 10.68 -12.68
N HIS A 85 2.34 10.89 -13.79
CA HIS A 85 2.13 12.04 -14.66
C HIS A 85 0.71 12.11 -15.22
N TRP A 86 0.14 10.98 -15.64
CA TRP A 86 -1.22 10.94 -16.18
C TRP A 86 -2.28 11.10 -15.11
N ILE A 87 -2.04 10.56 -13.91
CA ILE A 87 -2.90 10.76 -12.75
C ILE A 87 -2.91 12.24 -12.35
N GLU A 88 -1.77 12.94 -12.35
CA GLU A 88 -1.72 14.38 -12.05
C GLU A 88 -2.37 15.23 -13.15
N GLU A 89 -2.22 14.85 -14.42
CA GLU A 89 -2.80 15.58 -15.55
C GLU A 89 -4.33 15.43 -15.63
N THR A 90 -4.83 14.20 -15.47
CA THR A 90 -6.25 13.87 -15.73
C THR A 90 -7.05 13.55 -14.49
N GLY A 91 -6.37 13.18 -13.40
CA GLY A 91 -7.00 12.63 -12.20
C GLY A 91 -7.51 11.21 -12.38
N LEU A 92 -7.17 10.50 -13.47
CA LEU A 92 -7.72 9.18 -13.78
C LEU A 92 -6.74 8.05 -13.50
N LEU A 93 -7.25 7.00 -12.85
CA LEU A 93 -6.60 5.71 -12.69
C LEU A 93 -7.36 4.65 -13.49
N ALA A 94 -6.73 4.20 -14.58
CA ALA A 94 -7.24 3.16 -15.48
C ALA A 94 -6.23 2.02 -15.64
N SER A 95 -5.66 1.56 -14.53
CA SER A 95 -4.61 0.54 -14.49
C SER A 95 -4.66 -0.25 -13.18
N PRO A 96 -4.26 -1.54 -13.17
CA PRO A 96 -3.82 -2.20 -11.95
C PRO A 96 -2.70 -1.39 -11.29
N ILE A 97 -2.67 -1.39 -9.96
CA ILE A 97 -1.53 -0.88 -9.19
C ILE A 97 -0.69 -2.10 -8.83
N VAL A 98 0.59 -2.08 -9.20
CA VAL A 98 1.54 -3.16 -8.85
C VAL A 98 2.62 -2.61 -7.93
N LEU A 99 2.83 -3.26 -6.79
CA LEU A 99 3.91 -2.96 -5.85
C LEU A 99 4.95 -4.07 -5.90
N THR A 100 6.22 -3.70 -6.08
CA THR A 100 7.33 -4.65 -6.23
C THR A 100 8.65 -4.05 -5.71
N ASN A 101 9.80 -4.67 -6.04
CA ASN A 101 11.12 -4.11 -5.72
C ASN A 101 11.61 -3.11 -6.79
N SER A 102 12.57 -2.26 -6.42
CA SER A 102 13.06 -1.16 -7.27
C SER A 102 13.54 -1.58 -8.66
N PHE A 103 14.17 -2.76 -8.79
CA PHE A 103 14.75 -3.19 -10.07
C PHE A 103 13.75 -3.94 -10.94
N SER A 104 12.57 -4.25 -10.40
CA SER A 104 11.50 -4.98 -11.08
C SER A 104 10.37 -4.08 -11.59
N VAL A 105 10.49 -2.75 -11.44
CA VAL A 105 9.52 -1.79 -11.98
C VAL A 105 9.30 -2.01 -13.49
N GLY A 106 10.37 -2.21 -14.26
CA GLY A 106 10.28 -2.45 -15.70
C GLY A 106 9.53 -3.73 -16.06
N ASP A 107 9.79 -4.84 -15.37
CA ASP A 107 9.09 -6.11 -15.58
C ASP A 107 7.62 -6.04 -15.16
N ALA A 108 7.33 -5.33 -14.08
CA ALA A 108 5.96 -5.12 -13.64
C ALA A 108 5.16 -4.24 -14.62
N TYR A 109 5.79 -3.18 -15.13
CA TYR A 109 5.23 -2.31 -16.15
C TYR A 109 4.91 -3.09 -17.42
N ARG A 110 5.87 -3.93 -17.87
CA ARG A 110 5.68 -4.85 -18.99
C ARG A 110 4.55 -5.86 -18.74
N GLY A 111 4.45 -6.43 -17.55
CA GLY A 111 3.41 -7.41 -17.22
C GLY A 111 1.99 -6.86 -17.29
N ILE A 112 1.77 -5.59 -16.91
CA ILE A 112 0.47 -4.93 -17.09
C ILE A 112 0.14 -4.82 -18.59
N TYR A 113 1.11 -4.48 -19.44
CA TYR A 113 0.90 -4.46 -20.89
C TYR A 113 0.68 -5.85 -21.47
N GLU A 114 1.44 -6.87 -21.07
CA GLU A 114 1.24 -8.24 -21.55
C GLU A 114 -0.17 -8.74 -21.22
N TYR A 115 -0.69 -8.43 -20.02
CA TYR A 115 -2.09 -8.66 -19.67
C TYR A 115 -3.03 -7.89 -20.58
N ALA A 116 -2.84 -6.56 -20.72
CA ALA A 116 -3.75 -5.72 -21.49
C ALA A 116 -3.80 -6.10 -22.98
N ILE A 117 -2.66 -6.40 -23.60
CA ILE A 117 -2.56 -6.87 -24.99
C ILE A 117 -3.35 -8.17 -25.15
N LYS A 118 -3.16 -9.15 -24.26
CA LYS A 118 -3.86 -10.43 -24.33
C LYS A 118 -5.39 -10.28 -24.24
N HIS A 119 -5.87 -9.35 -23.42
CA HIS A 119 -7.29 -9.24 -23.08
C HIS A 119 -8.06 -8.15 -23.85
N TYR A 120 -7.36 -7.16 -24.43
CA TYR A 120 -7.97 -5.97 -25.04
C TYR A 120 -7.40 -5.60 -26.42
N SER A 121 -6.70 -6.52 -27.10
CA SER A 121 -6.45 -6.37 -28.55
C SER A 121 -7.73 -6.58 -29.34
N ASN A 122 -7.86 -5.93 -30.49
CA ASN A 122 -8.99 -6.17 -31.39
C ASN A 122 -8.88 -7.55 -32.08
N ASP A 123 -9.91 -7.97 -32.83
CA ASP A 123 -9.95 -9.27 -33.53
C ASP A 123 -8.81 -9.48 -34.54
N LYS A 124 -8.13 -8.40 -34.96
CA LYS A 124 -6.97 -8.41 -35.86
C LYS A 124 -5.63 -8.41 -35.11
N GLY A 125 -5.65 -8.28 -33.78
CA GLY A 125 -4.44 -8.16 -32.95
C GLY A 125 -3.85 -6.75 -32.89
N GLU A 126 -4.57 -5.72 -33.32
CA GLU A 126 -4.12 -4.32 -33.23
C GLU A 126 -4.40 -3.73 -31.84
N ILE A 127 -3.56 -2.78 -31.46
CA ILE A 127 -3.62 -2.07 -30.17
C ILE A 127 -4.20 -0.69 -30.40
N GLU A 128 -5.45 -0.51 -30.00
CA GLU A 128 -6.25 0.71 -30.22
C GLU A 128 -6.59 1.45 -28.93
N TRP A 129 -5.62 1.46 -28.02
CA TRP A 129 -5.78 2.04 -26.71
C TRP A 129 -4.48 2.63 -26.22
N PHE A 130 -4.61 3.55 -25.27
CA PHE A 130 -3.51 4.17 -24.57
C PHE A 130 -3.61 3.79 -23.10
N LEU A 131 -2.51 3.32 -22.53
CA LEU A 131 -2.42 2.92 -21.13
C LEU A 131 -1.06 3.33 -20.57
N LEU A 132 -1.07 3.95 -19.40
CA LEU A 132 0.13 4.22 -18.60
C LEU A 132 0.06 3.39 -17.31
N PRO A 133 0.71 2.20 -17.28
CA PRO A 133 0.76 1.34 -16.12
C PRO A 133 1.22 2.04 -14.83
N VAL A 134 0.60 1.66 -13.70
CA VAL A 134 0.91 2.21 -12.38
C VAL A 134 1.67 1.18 -11.55
N VAL A 135 2.96 1.44 -11.36
CA VAL A 135 3.88 0.54 -10.65
C VAL A 135 4.64 1.34 -9.61
N GLY A 136 4.51 0.95 -8.34
CA GLY A 136 5.26 1.52 -7.22
C GLY A 136 6.30 0.54 -6.70
N GLU A 137 7.34 1.05 -6.04
CA GLU A 137 8.42 0.20 -5.53
C GLU A 137 8.94 0.59 -4.16
N THR A 138 9.61 -0.38 -3.52
CA THR A 138 10.57 -0.12 -2.44
C THR A 138 11.79 -1.04 -2.59
N PHE A 139 12.94 -0.67 -2.02
CA PHE A 139 14.19 -1.43 -2.20
C PHE A 139 14.41 -2.59 -1.20
N ASP A 140 14.45 -3.86 -1.64
CA ASP A 140 14.65 -5.06 -0.79
C ASP A 140 16.06 -5.66 -0.78
N GLY A 141 17.06 -4.98 -1.37
CA GLY A 141 18.39 -5.54 -1.64
C GLY A 141 19.24 -5.94 -0.42
N PHE A 142 18.76 -5.79 0.81
CA PHE A 142 19.42 -6.35 2.01
C PHE A 142 19.09 -7.83 2.21
N LEU A 143 17.83 -8.21 2.01
CA LEU A 143 17.33 -9.59 2.18
C LEU A 143 17.16 -10.32 0.84
N ASN A 144 17.05 -9.58 -0.25
CA ASN A 144 16.88 -10.10 -1.60
C ASN A 144 18.18 -9.95 -2.41
N ASP A 145 18.59 -10.99 -3.14
CA ASP A 145 19.53 -10.84 -4.24
C ASP A 145 18.86 -10.12 -5.41
N ILE A 146 18.74 -8.80 -5.28
CA ILE A 146 18.03 -7.95 -6.26
C ILE A 146 18.69 -8.01 -7.65
N SER A 147 19.95 -8.44 -7.74
CA SER A 147 20.67 -8.60 -9.01
C SER A 147 20.11 -9.73 -9.88
N LYS A 148 19.36 -10.67 -9.28
CA LYS A 148 18.76 -11.80 -10.00
C LYS A 148 17.56 -11.42 -10.85
N LEU A 149 16.99 -10.23 -10.65
CA LEU A 149 15.80 -9.76 -11.38
C LEU A 149 14.69 -10.83 -11.40
N ALA A 150 14.41 -11.41 -10.23
CA ALA A 150 13.58 -12.63 -10.12
C ALA A 150 12.09 -12.40 -10.41
N VAL A 151 11.60 -11.16 -10.30
CA VAL A 151 10.24 -10.82 -10.72
C VAL A 151 10.21 -10.75 -12.24
N THR A 152 9.23 -11.39 -12.85
CA THR A 152 9.00 -11.38 -14.30
C THR A 152 7.62 -10.80 -14.59
N SER A 153 7.40 -10.38 -15.84
CA SER A 153 6.09 -9.92 -16.32
C SER A 153 4.99 -10.98 -16.10
N ALA A 154 5.30 -12.27 -16.22
CA ALA A 154 4.38 -13.37 -15.97
C ALA A 154 3.87 -13.43 -14.53
N HIS A 155 4.68 -13.02 -13.55
CA HIS A 155 4.23 -12.91 -12.15
C HIS A 155 3.16 -11.83 -11.99
N VAL A 156 3.26 -10.73 -12.74
CA VAL A 156 2.26 -9.66 -12.71
C VAL A 156 0.98 -10.09 -13.41
N VAL A 157 1.07 -10.72 -14.58
CA VAL A 157 -0.09 -11.28 -15.29
C VAL A 157 -0.84 -12.25 -14.38
N LYS A 158 -0.12 -13.19 -13.75
CA LYS A 158 -0.70 -14.12 -12.77
C LYS A 158 -1.36 -13.37 -11.61
N GLY A 159 -0.70 -12.36 -11.06
CA GLY A 159 -1.24 -11.55 -9.98
C GLY A 159 -2.57 -10.89 -10.34
N ILE A 160 -2.69 -10.35 -11.56
CA ILE A 160 -3.94 -9.78 -12.08
C ILE A 160 -5.02 -10.87 -12.24
N ASP A 161 -4.67 -12.04 -12.74
CA ASP A 161 -5.60 -13.17 -12.91
C ASP A 161 -6.12 -13.74 -11.58
N THR A 162 -5.35 -13.64 -10.50
CA THR A 162 -5.66 -14.26 -9.20
C THR A 162 -6.13 -13.29 -8.12
N VAL A 163 -6.47 -12.04 -8.46
CA VAL A 163 -6.99 -11.10 -7.46
C VAL A 163 -8.31 -11.58 -6.87
N THR A 164 -8.48 -11.41 -5.57
CA THR A 164 -9.72 -11.70 -4.85
C THR A 164 -10.13 -10.52 -3.97
N ASP A 165 -11.34 -10.57 -3.41
CA ASP A 165 -11.78 -9.63 -2.41
C ASP A 165 -11.45 -10.11 -0.98
N ASP A 166 -10.69 -11.19 -0.81
CA ASP A 166 -10.30 -11.69 0.52
C ASP A 166 -9.44 -10.64 1.25
N PRO A 167 -9.33 -10.72 2.60
CA PRO A 167 -8.34 -9.95 3.33
C PRO A 167 -6.94 -10.20 2.75
N VAL A 168 -6.20 -9.14 2.44
CA VAL A 168 -4.86 -9.25 1.84
C VAL A 168 -3.91 -9.96 2.81
N PRO A 169 -3.11 -10.95 2.37
CA PRO A 169 -2.06 -11.53 3.20
C PRO A 169 -0.99 -10.50 3.58
N GLU A 170 -0.60 -10.44 4.86
CA GLU A 170 0.28 -9.41 5.42
C GLU A 170 1.62 -9.98 5.93
N GLY A 171 2.57 -9.10 6.23
CA GLY A 171 3.93 -9.46 6.63
C GLY A 171 4.83 -9.73 5.42
N ASN A 172 5.43 -10.93 5.36
CA ASN A 172 6.43 -11.30 4.36
C ASN A 172 5.82 -11.72 3.02
N THR A 173 4.87 -10.95 2.51
CA THR A 173 4.03 -11.31 1.37
C THR A 173 4.22 -10.34 0.20
N GLY A 174 4.03 -10.84 -1.02
CA GLY A 174 4.01 -10.03 -2.23
C GLY A 174 5.26 -9.17 -2.41
N GLY A 175 5.08 -7.92 -2.83
CA GLY A 175 6.18 -6.95 -2.92
C GLY A 175 6.84 -6.64 -1.57
N GLY A 176 6.16 -6.90 -0.45
CA GLY A 176 6.68 -6.76 0.91
C GLY A 176 7.65 -7.86 1.37
N THR A 177 7.82 -8.93 0.60
CA THR A 177 8.55 -10.15 1.02
C THR A 177 9.92 -9.85 1.64
N GLY A 178 10.78 -9.07 0.98
CA GLY A 178 12.13 -8.74 1.43
C GLY A 178 12.28 -7.42 2.20
N MET A 179 11.17 -6.78 2.59
CA MET A 179 11.19 -5.42 3.13
C MET A 179 11.49 -5.36 4.64
N ILE A 180 12.05 -4.23 5.08
CA ILE A 180 12.53 -3.97 6.44
C ILE A 180 11.98 -2.64 6.93
N CYS A 181 11.22 -2.65 8.02
CA CYS A 181 10.61 -1.45 8.58
C CYS A 181 11.06 -1.25 10.03
N HIS A 182 11.56 -0.05 10.36
CA HIS A 182 12.14 0.27 11.66
C HIS A 182 13.20 -0.75 12.13
N TRP A 183 14.00 -1.26 11.19
CA TRP A 183 15.02 -2.31 11.38
C TRP A 183 14.51 -3.66 11.91
N PHE A 184 13.20 -3.83 12.03
CA PHE A 184 12.57 -5.13 12.12
C PHE A 184 12.10 -5.56 10.74
N LYS A 185 11.69 -6.81 10.61
CA LYS A 185 11.06 -7.26 9.39
C LYS A 185 9.80 -6.43 9.13
N GLY A 186 9.72 -5.85 7.93
CA GLY A 186 8.56 -5.11 7.43
C GLY A 186 7.82 -5.93 6.38
N GLY A 187 7.14 -5.25 5.47
CA GLY A 187 6.45 -5.90 4.36
C GLY A 187 5.11 -5.30 4.02
N THR A 188 4.16 -6.15 3.64
CA THR A 188 2.81 -5.72 3.27
C THR A 188 1.92 -5.62 4.51
N GLY A 189 1.15 -4.55 4.62
CA GLY A 189 0.14 -4.40 5.67
C GLY A 189 -1.09 -3.68 5.14
N SER A 190 -2.24 -3.93 5.75
CA SER A 190 -3.52 -3.38 5.31
C SER A 190 -4.49 -3.20 6.47
N SER A 191 -5.37 -2.22 6.34
CA SER A 191 -6.43 -1.92 7.31
C SER A 191 -7.48 -1.01 6.67
N SER A 192 -8.64 -0.90 7.30
CA SER A 192 -9.76 -0.09 6.82
C SER A 192 -10.49 0.62 7.95
N ARG A 193 -11.31 1.62 7.60
CA ARG A 193 -12.16 2.39 8.48
C ARG A 193 -13.50 2.67 7.80
N VAL A 194 -14.58 2.59 8.57
CA VAL A 194 -15.93 2.90 8.11
C VAL A 194 -16.39 4.21 8.73
N VAL A 195 -16.72 5.19 7.88
CA VAL A 195 -17.10 6.55 8.24
C VAL A 195 -18.58 6.74 7.90
N PRO A 196 -19.45 7.14 8.85
CA PRO A 196 -20.83 7.50 8.54
C PRO A 196 -20.89 8.77 7.71
N GLY A 197 -21.83 8.82 6.78
CA GLY A 197 -22.04 9.94 5.87
C GLY A 197 -23.47 9.96 5.32
N ILE A 198 -23.67 10.78 4.30
CA ILE A 198 -24.95 10.99 3.63
C ILE A 198 -24.67 11.01 2.12
N ASP A 199 -25.49 10.33 1.33
CA ASP A 199 -25.37 10.32 -0.13
C ASP A 199 -25.96 11.59 -0.78
N SER A 200 -25.87 11.68 -2.10
CA SER A 200 -26.36 12.83 -2.89
C SER A 200 -27.88 13.04 -2.83
N GLU A 201 -28.62 12.03 -2.38
CA GLU A 201 -30.08 12.05 -2.22
C GLU A 201 -30.50 12.38 -0.77
N GLY A 202 -29.55 12.50 0.15
CA GLY A 202 -29.82 12.80 1.56
C GLY A 202 -30.04 11.56 2.43
N ASN A 203 -29.79 10.36 1.93
CA ASN A 203 -29.92 9.12 2.70
C ASN A 203 -28.64 8.84 3.49
N ALA A 204 -28.79 8.26 4.70
CA ALA A 204 -27.65 7.81 5.47
C ALA A 204 -26.87 6.73 4.72
N LYS A 205 -25.56 6.94 4.55
CA LYS A 205 -24.65 6.02 3.86
C LYS A 205 -23.32 5.99 4.58
N SER A 206 -22.75 4.81 4.80
CA SER A 206 -21.38 4.70 5.28
C SER A 206 -20.41 4.60 4.11
N TYR A 207 -19.24 5.20 4.28
CA TYR A 207 -18.14 5.12 3.35
C TYR A 207 -16.96 4.41 3.99
N THR A 208 -16.25 3.62 3.20
CA THR A 208 -15.05 2.91 3.61
C THR A 208 -13.82 3.67 3.12
N VAL A 209 -12.82 3.86 3.98
CA VAL A 209 -11.48 4.30 3.61
C VAL A 209 -10.52 3.22 4.06
N ALA A 210 -9.71 2.71 3.15
CA ALA A 210 -8.80 1.61 3.44
C ALA A 210 -7.42 1.87 2.86
N ALA A 211 -6.39 1.33 3.52
CA ALA A 211 -5.00 1.49 3.13
C ALA A 211 -4.33 0.14 2.95
N LEU A 212 -3.44 0.04 1.97
CA LEU A 212 -2.43 -0.99 1.84
C LEU A 212 -1.06 -0.32 1.79
N VAL A 213 -0.10 -0.85 2.53
CA VAL A 213 1.27 -0.34 2.59
C VAL A 213 2.28 -1.40 2.17
N GLN A 214 3.34 -0.97 1.50
CA GLN A 214 4.59 -1.73 1.38
C GLN A 214 5.65 -1.02 2.22
N ALA A 215 5.84 -1.46 3.46
CA ALA A 215 6.63 -0.77 4.46
C ALA A 215 8.09 -1.24 4.48
N ASN A 216 9.01 -0.33 4.10
CA ASN A 216 10.46 -0.59 4.05
C ASN A 216 11.32 0.57 4.64
N TYR A 217 10.74 1.43 5.48
CA TYR A 217 11.37 2.67 5.92
C TYR A 217 11.75 2.66 7.42
N GLY A 218 12.50 3.68 7.83
CA GLY A 218 12.58 4.09 9.22
C GLY A 218 13.69 3.41 10.04
N ARG A 219 14.06 4.07 11.14
CA ARG A 219 15.06 3.61 12.11
C ARG A 219 14.38 2.91 13.28
N ALA A 220 15.05 1.93 13.89
CA ALA A 220 14.54 1.23 15.09
C ALA A 220 14.10 2.20 16.17
N ALA A 221 14.95 3.16 16.54
CA ALA A 221 14.67 4.11 17.62
C ALA A 221 13.47 5.04 17.38
N HIS A 222 12.96 5.12 16.15
CA HIS A 222 11.85 5.99 15.79
C HIS A 222 10.49 5.30 15.92
N LEU A 223 10.45 3.96 15.99
CA LEU A 223 9.19 3.22 16.05
C LEU A 223 8.34 3.69 17.23
N ARG A 224 7.11 4.09 16.91
CA ARG A 224 6.07 4.45 17.87
C ARG A 224 4.84 3.57 17.67
N ILE A 225 4.28 3.05 18.75
CA ILE A 225 3.02 2.32 18.75
C ILE A 225 2.06 3.06 19.68
N GLY A 226 0.92 3.56 19.19
CA GLY A 226 -0.02 4.32 20.03
C GLY A 226 0.59 5.58 20.66
N GLY A 227 1.54 6.21 19.96
CA GLY A 227 2.33 7.33 20.49
C GLY A 227 3.50 6.95 21.41
N PHE A 228 3.50 5.75 22.01
CA PHE A 228 4.56 5.27 22.90
C PHE A 228 5.85 4.96 22.10
N PRO A 229 7.04 5.46 22.51
CA PRO A 229 8.29 5.32 21.76
C PRO A 229 8.95 3.94 21.95
N VAL A 230 8.23 2.87 21.57
CA VAL A 230 8.65 1.45 21.65
C VAL A 230 10.08 1.26 21.14
N GLY A 231 10.39 1.87 19.99
CA GLY A 231 11.67 1.74 19.33
C GLY A 231 12.87 2.14 20.19
N ARG A 232 12.74 3.21 20.99
CA ARG A 232 13.81 3.69 21.88
C ARG A 232 14.08 2.72 23.02
N THR A 233 13.03 2.07 23.51
CA THR A 233 13.15 1.09 24.59
C THR A 233 13.81 -0.18 24.07
N LEU A 234 13.32 -0.73 22.95
CA LEU A 234 13.90 -1.92 22.34
C LEU A 234 15.35 -1.71 21.89
N ALA A 235 15.69 -0.55 21.32
CA ALA A 235 17.05 -0.25 20.87
C ALA A 235 18.07 -0.16 22.03
N LYS A 236 17.64 0.18 23.25
CA LYS A 236 18.52 0.15 24.43
C LYS A 236 18.81 -1.29 24.87
N GLU A 237 17.87 -2.20 24.67
CA GLU A 237 17.96 -3.60 25.05
C GLU A 237 18.75 -4.44 24.03
N LYS A 238 18.69 -4.08 22.74
CA LYS A 238 19.24 -4.85 21.60
C LYS A 238 20.39 -4.17 20.84
N LYS A 239 21.35 -3.56 21.55
CA LYS A 239 22.46 -2.83 20.89
C LYS A 239 23.31 -3.71 19.96
N ASP A 240 23.55 -4.97 20.33
CA ASP A 240 24.47 -5.84 19.58
C ASP A 240 23.81 -6.53 18.37
N THR A 241 22.52 -6.88 18.44
CA THR A 241 21.81 -7.63 17.37
C THR A 241 21.38 -6.75 16.19
N LEU A 242 21.41 -5.42 16.33
CA LEU A 242 21.01 -4.47 15.28
C LEU A 242 22.22 -3.89 14.50
N ALA A 243 23.45 -4.24 14.87
CA ALA A 243 24.66 -3.62 14.32
C ALA A 243 24.82 -3.80 12.80
N GLU A 244 24.52 -4.99 12.27
CA GLU A 244 24.61 -5.28 10.83
C GLU A 244 23.57 -4.49 10.03
N ILE A 245 22.32 -4.46 10.50
CA ILE A 245 21.23 -3.71 9.87
C ILE A 245 21.52 -2.21 9.93
N MET A 246 22.01 -1.72 11.07
CA MET A 246 22.41 -0.32 11.25
C MET A 246 23.47 0.09 10.23
N ALA A 247 24.54 -0.71 10.08
CA ALA A 247 25.60 -0.43 9.10
C ALA A 247 25.10 -0.40 7.64
N HIS A 248 24.05 -1.17 7.32
CA HIS A 248 23.43 -1.15 6.00
C HIS A 248 22.46 0.03 5.80
N LYS A 249 21.51 0.21 6.72
CA LYS A 249 20.46 1.24 6.63
C LYS A 249 20.99 2.67 6.85
N ASP A 250 22.14 2.86 7.52
CA ASP A 250 22.80 4.18 7.57
C ASP A 250 23.36 4.62 6.20
N LYS A 251 23.58 3.68 5.26
CA LYS A 251 24.07 3.98 3.90
C LYS A 251 22.95 4.10 2.87
N LYS A 252 21.84 3.39 3.08
CA LYS A 252 20.65 3.37 2.23
C LYS A 252 19.42 3.35 3.13
N ASP A 253 18.78 4.50 3.34
CA ASP A 253 17.47 4.50 3.98
C ASP A 253 16.45 3.82 3.05
N GLY A 254 15.38 3.26 3.60
CA GLY A 254 14.38 2.57 2.79
C GLY A 254 13.12 3.39 2.58
N SER A 255 12.11 2.82 1.94
CA SER A 255 10.98 3.54 1.30
C SER A 255 9.62 3.06 1.82
N ILE A 256 8.54 3.78 1.52
CA ILE A 256 7.17 3.28 1.69
C ILE A 256 6.26 3.74 0.56
N ILE A 257 5.52 2.78 0.00
CA ILE A 257 4.36 3.08 -0.84
C ILE A 257 3.10 2.87 0.00
N VAL A 258 2.21 3.87 -0.02
CA VAL A 258 0.87 3.77 0.58
C VAL A 258 -0.17 3.92 -0.52
N THR A 259 -1.06 2.94 -0.64
CA THR A 259 -2.23 2.98 -1.52
C THR A 259 -3.48 3.09 -0.67
N ILE A 260 -4.26 4.15 -0.86
CA ILE A 260 -5.54 4.39 -0.20
C ILE A 260 -6.68 4.19 -1.19
N ALA A 261 -7.70 3.44 -0.81
CA ALA A 261 -8.93 3.26 -1.55
C ALA A 261 -10.12 3.80 -0.75
N THR A 262 -11.14 4.32 -1.43
CA THR A 262 -12.42 4.66 -0.81
C THR A 262 -13.59 4.49 -1.77
N ASP A 263 -14.77 4.17 -1.26
CA ASP A 263 -16.04 4.17 -2.01
C ASP A 263 -16.79 5.52 -1.91
N ALA A 264 -16.26 6.49 -1.16
CA ALA A 264 -16.79 7.84 -1.15
C ALA A 264 -16.60 8.48 -2.53
N PRO A 265 -17.62 9.14 -3.12
CA PRO A 265 -17.48 9.81 -4.40
C PRO A 265 -16.57 11.04 -4.25
N LEU A 266 -15.34 10.94 -4.74
CA LEU A 266 -14.35 12.01 -4.62
C LEU A 266 -13.92 12.50 -6.00
N THR A 267 -13.57 13.78 -6.07
CA THR A 267 -12.83 14.37 -7.20
C THR A 267 -11.33 14.05 -7.10
N PRO A 268 -10.54 14.22 -8.18
CA PRO A 268 -9.09 14.01 -8.15
C PRO A 268 -8.35 14.80 -7.06
N ILE A 269 -8.73 16.06 -6.86
CA ILE A 269 -8.14 16.93 -5.83
C ILE A 269 -8.47 16.41 -4.43
N GLN A 270 -9.67 15.87 -4.21
CA GLN A 270 -10.03 15.26 -2.93
C GLN A 270 -9.29 13.93 -2.71
N CYS A 271 -9.11 13.10 -3.74
CA CYS A 271 -8.21 11.95 -3.66
C CYS A 271 -6.79 12.38 -3.27
N GLN A 272 -6.24 13.43 -3.90
CA GLN A 272 -4.93 13.97 -3.52
C GLN A 272 -4.88 14.44 -2.05
N ARG A 273 -5.97 15.02 -1.54
CA ARG A 273 -6.09 15.40 -0.12
C ARG A 273 -6.09 14.19 0.81
N LEU A 274 -6.72 13.07 0.42
CA LEU A 274 -6.63 11.80 1.13
C LEU A 274 -5.20 11.24 1.11
N ALA A 275 -4.54 11.22 -0.07
CA ALA A 275 -3.15 10.77 -0.18
C ALA A 275 -2.21 11.55 0.75
N LYS A 276 -2.40 12.86 0.90
CA LYS A 276 -1.65 13.70 1.88
C LYS A 276 -1.83 13.27 3.33
N ARG A 277 -2.95 12.61 3.69
CA ARG A 277 -3.20 12.15 5.07
C ARG A 277 -2.44 10.87 5.41
N ALA A 278 -1.96 10.11 4.43
CA ALA A 278 -1.01 9.02 4.69
C ALA A 278 0.24 9.53 5.43
N THR A 279 0.70 10.76 5.19
CA THR A 279 1.81 11.38 5.94
C THR A 279 1.51 11.44 7.45
N VAL A 280 0.26 11.71 7.83
CA VAL A 280 -0.12 11.80 9.25
C VAL A 280 -0.01 10.43 9.91
N GLY A 281 -0.56 9.39 9.26
CA GLY A 281 -0.42 8.00 9.74
C GLY A 281 1.04 7.56 9.81
N LEU A 282 1.81 7.80 8.74
CA LEU A 282 3.25 7.52 8.68
C LEU A 282 4.02 8.20 9.83
N ALA A 283 3.76 9.48 10.09
CA ALA A 283 4.43 10.24 11.14
C ALA A 283 4.11 9.72 12.54
N ARG A 284 2.88 9.26 12.80
CA ARG A 284 2.47 8.67 14.09
C ARG A 284 3.23 7.39 14.42
N VAL A 285 3.64 6.63 13.39
CA VAL A 285 4.49 5.43 13.53
C VAL A 285 5.99 5.77 13.61
N GLY A 286 6.35 7.04 13.39
CA GLY A 286 7.74 7.52 13.47
C GLY A 286 8.45 7.59 12.13
N GLY A 287 7.72 7.75 11.02
CA GLY A 287 8.29 8.12 9.73
C GLY A 287 8.64 9.61 9.65
N TYR A 288 9.80 9.92 9.05
CA TYR A 288 10.35 11.27 8.97
C TYR A 288 10.60 11.75 7.54
N GLY A 289 10.47 10.89 6.52
CA GLY A 289 10.82 11.24 5.14
C GLY A 289 12.31 11.53 4.95
N HIS A 290 13.18 10.69 5.52
CA HIS A 290 14.62 10.86 5.39
C HIS A 290 15.07 10.88 3.92
N ASN A 291 16.23 11.48 3.63
CA ASN A 291 16.65 11.79 2.25
C ASN A 291 16.57 10.61 1.24
N PRO A 292 17.02 9.39 1.56
CA PRO A 292 16.93 8.26 0.62
C PRO A 292 15.56 7.55 0.60
N SER A 293 14.60 8.00 1.40
CA SER A 293 13.31 7.34 1.62
C SER A 293 12.31 7.75 0.55
N GLY A 294 11.97 6.85 -0.37
CA GLY A 294 10.87 7.06 -1.30
C GLY A 294 9.52 6.92 -0.59
N ASP A 295 8.93 8.04 -0.17
CA ASP A 295 7.67 8.08 0.57
C ASP A 295 6.57 8.64 -0.35
N ILE A 296 5.89 7.75 -1.08
CA ILE A 296 4.96 8.11 -2.15
C ILE A 296 3.59 7.48 -1.89
N PHE A 297 2.55 8.30 -1.94
CA PHE A 297 1.19 7.89 -1.60
C PHE A 297 0.25 8.11 -2.78
N LEU A 298 -0.59 7.12 -3.05
CA LEU A 298 -1.64 7.15 -4.07
C LEU A 298 -2.97 6.94 -3.37
N ALA A 299 -3.97 7.76 -3.68
CA ALA A 299 -5.34 7.52 -3.27
C ALA A 299 -6.27 7.47 -4.48
N PHE A 300 -7.25 6.57 -4.46
CA PHE A 300 -8.29 6.49 -5.50
C PHE A 300 -9.68 6.27 -4.90
N SER A 301 -10.70 6.70 -5.64
CA SER A 301 -12.12 6.57 -5.29
C SER A 301 -12.84 5.67 -6.30
N THR A 302 -13.57 4.67 -5.79
CA THR A 302 -14.49 3.84 -6.57
C THR A 302 -15.90 4.43 -6.66
N GLY A 303 -16.17 5.55 -5.97
CA GLY A 303 -17.51 6.14 -5.85
C GLY A 303 -18.04 6.79 -7.14
N ASN A 304 -17.19 7.05 -8.12
CA ASN A 304 -17.57 7.50 -9.47
C ASN A 304 -17.18 6.45 -10.51
N HIS A 305 -17.96 6.34 -11.59
CA HIS A 305 -17.68 5.49 -12.76
C HIS A 305 -17.32 6.39 -13.95
N ILE A 306 -16.03 6.51 -14.27
CA ILE A 306 -15.55 7.39 -15.34
C ILE A 306 -15.17 6.53 -16.56
N PRO A 307 -15.82 6.67 -17.72
CA PRO A 307 -15.46 5.90 -18.90
C PRO A 307 -14.00 6.17 -19.32
N VAL A 308 -13.23 5.11 -19.56
CA VAL A 308 -11.91 5.20 -20.18
C VAL A 308 -12.11 5.54 -21.65
N GLN A 309 -11.52 6.63 -22.11
CA GLN A 309 -11.60 7.02 -23.52
C GLN A 309 -10.57 6.21 -24.32
N THR A 310 -11.03 5.22 -25.08
CA THR A 310 -10.20 4.44 -26.01
C THR A 310 -10.20 5.08 -27.39
N MET A 311 -9.04 5.11 -28.05
CA MET A 311 -8.89 5.63 -29.42
C MET A 311 -8.97 4.47 -30.41
N THR A 312 -10.16 4.19 -30.97
CA THR A 312 -10.32 3.11 -31.96
C THR A 312 -9.88 3.54 -33.36
N THR A 313 -9.46 2.59 -34.21
CA THR A 313 -9.12 2.88 -35.63
C THR A 313 -10.33 3.30 -36.45
N GLU A 314 -11.54 2.95 -36.02
CA GLU A 314 -12.82 3.40 -36.61
C GLU A 314 -13.17 4.85 -36.20
N GLY A 315 -12.35 5.48 -35.37
CA GLY A 315 -12.53 6.82 -34.82
C GLY A 315 -12.74 6.80 -33.31
N ALA A 316 -12.73 7.96 -32.66
CA ALA A 316 -13.16 8.05 -31.28
C ALA A 316 -14.69 7.93 -31.21
N GLU A 317 -15.24 7.15 -30.26
CA GLU A 317 -16.71 7.08 -30.02
C GLU A 317 -17.31 8.46 -29.72
N VAL A 318 -16.46 9.41 -29.33
CA VAL A 318 -16.76 10.80 -29.06
C VAL A 318 -15.87 11.71 -29.91
N ASP A 319 -16.43 12.79 -30.46
CA ASP A 319 -15.65 13.80 -31.18
C ASP A 319 -14.76 14.57 -30.18
N PRO A 320 -13.41 14.46 -30.27
CA PRO A 320 -12.50 15.07 -29.30
C PRO A 320 -12.54 16.61 -29.30
N PHE A 321 -13.13 17.22 -30.34
CA PHE A 321 -13.32 18.67 -30.44
C PHE A 321 -14.74 19.11 -30.08
N LYS A 322 -15.60 18.20 -29.60
CA LYS A 322 -16.92 18.53 -29.06
C LYS A 322 -17.03 18.09 -27.60
N ALA A 323 -17.00 19.07 -26.70
CA ALA A 323 -17.10 18.82 -25.27
C ALA A 323 -18.40 18.07 -24.91
N LYS A 324 -18.28 17.01 -24.11
CA LYS A 324 -19.38 16.22 -23.56
C LYS A 324 -19.35 16.30 -22.04
N ALA A 325 -20.47 16.71 -21.44
CA ALA A 325 -20.59 16.75 -19.98
C ALA A 325 -20.77 15.33 -19.41
N LEU A 326 -20.14 15.06 -18.26
CA LEU A 326 -20.39 13.89 -17.43
C LEU A 326 -20.97 14.34 -16.09
N LYS A 327 -21.93 13.59 -15.57
CA LYS A 327 -22.43 13.78 -14.21
C LYS A 327 -21.54 12.98 -13.27
N VAL A 328 -21.00 13.66 -12.25
CA VAL A 328 -20.17 13.05 -11.21
C VAL A 328 -20.66 13.52 -9.85
N GLU A 329 -20.45 12.69 -8.83
CA GLU A 329 -20.70 13.04 -7.44
C GLU A 329 -19.39 13.45 -6.75
N SER A 330 -19.53 14.28 -5.73
CA SER A 330 -18.42 14.72 -4.89
C SER A 330 -18.92 14.87 -3.46
N ILE A 331 -18.13 14.38 -2.49
CA ILE A 331 -18.33 14.71 -1.08
C ILE A 331 -18.16 16.23 -0.89
N ASP A 332 -18.99 16.82 -0.02
CA ASP A 332 -18.84 18.21 0.38
C ASP A 332 -17.57 18.39 1.23
N ASP A 333 -16.76 19.40 0.89
CA ASP A 333 -15.48 19.66 1.52
C ASP A 333 -15.58 20.04 3.00
N THR A 334 -16.71 20.56 3.46
CA THR A 334 -16.95 20.87 4.87
C THR A 334 -17.16 19.58 5.68
N SER A 335 -17.76 18.56 5.06
CA SER A 335 -18.07 17.27 5.68
C SER A 335 -16.97 16.20 5.58
N ILE A 336 -15.93 16.42 4.76
CA ILE A 336 -14.93 15.40 4.39
C ILE A 336 -13.99 14.94 5.53
N ASN A 337 -13.97 15.63 6.67
CA ASN A 337 -12.97 15.42 7.73
C ASN A 337 -12.91 13.97 8.24
N GLY A 338 -14.05 13.26 8.34
CA GLY A 338 -14.06 11.86 8.75
C GLY A 338 -13.26 10.95 7.80
N LEU A 339 -13.32 11.21 6.48
CA LEU A 339 -12.53 10.47 5.48
C LEU A 339 -11.03 10.78 5.60
N LEU A 340 -10.68 12.02 5.94
CA LEU A 340 -9.29 12.45 6.13
C LEU A 340 -8.66 11.83 7.39
N GLU A 341 -9.42 11.76 8.49
CA GLU A 341 -9.02 11.05 9.70
C GLU A 341 -8.84 9.56 9.42
N ALA A 342 -9.85 8.94 8.78
CA ALA A 342 -9.83 7.53 8.43
C ALA A 342 -8.62 7.14 7.54
N ALA A 343 -8.22 8.00 6.59
CA ALA A 343 -7.04 7.79 5.77
C ALA A 343 -5.73 7.77 6.60
N ALA A 344 -5.62 8.64 7.61
CA ALA A 344 -4.47 8.65 8.51
C ALA A 344 -4.45 7.40 9.41
N ASP A 345 -5.60 7.09 10.03
CA ASP A 345 -5.73 5.97 10.97
C ASP A 345 -5.53 4.61 10.28
N ALA A 346 -6.06 4.44 9.06
CA ALA A 346 -5.82 3.25 8.25
C ALA A 346 -4.34 3.14 7.83
N THR A 347 -3.68 4.24 7.49
CA THR A 347 -2.24 4.17 7.17
C THR A 347 -1.41 3.74 8.39
N GLU A 348 -1.68 4.34 9.55
CA GLU A 348 -1.03 4.01 10.82
C GLU A 348 -1.20 2.52 11.18
N GLU A 349 -2.43 2.02 11.17
CA GLU A 349 -2.70 0.62 11.49
C GLU A 349 -2.12 -0.35 10.46
N SER A 350 -2.15 -0.02 9.16
CA SER A 350 -1.55 -0.87 8.12
C SER A 350 -0.04 -1.05 8.33
N ILE A 351 0.68 -0.01 8.77
CA ILE A 351 2.11 -0.13 9.08
C ILE A 351 2.32 -1.03 10.31
N TYR A 352 1.46 -0.90 11.33
CA TYR A 352 1.51 -1.80 12.50
C TYR A 352 1.24 -3.25 12.12
N ASN A 353 0.25 -3.50 11.26
CA ASN A 353 -0.07 -4.85 10.81
C ASN A 353 1.06 -5.46 9.97
N ALA A 354 1.74 -4.67 9.13
CA ALA A 354 2.94 -5.12 8.41
C ALA A 354 4.02 -5.60 9.38
N LEU A 355 4.32 -4.81 10.42
CA LEU A 355 5.32 -5.15 11.44
C LEU A 355 4.92 -6.36 12.29
N CYS A 356 3.66 -6.43 12.73
CA CYS A 356 3.18 -7.48 13.63
C CYS A 356 2.91 -8.81 12.93
N SER A 357 2.63 -8.80 11.63
CA SER A 357 2.44 -10.01 10.83
C SER A 357 3.75 -10.56 10.26
N ALA A 358 4.77 -9.71 10.10
CA ALA A 358 6.06 -10.13 9.55
C ALA A 358 6.82 -11.12 10.44
N GLU A 359 7.48 -12.09 9.82
CA GLU A 359 8.29 -13.13 10.47
C GLU A 359 9.78 -12.91 10.20
N THR A 360 10.63 -13.40 11.10
CA THR A 360 12.09 -13.36 10.91
C THR A 360 12.49 -13.98 9.57
N LEU A 361 13.34 -13.28 8.81
CA LEU A 361 13.77 -13.72 7.49
C LEU A 361 15.29 -13.74 7.39
N LYS A 362 15.83 -14.91 7.03
CA LYS A 362 17.21 -15.05 6.55
C LYS A 362 17.21 -14.91 5.03
N GLY A 363 18.03 -14.00 4.53
CA GLY A 363 18.08 -13.61 3.13
C GLY A 363 19.46 -13.70 2.50
N PHE A 364 19.66 -12.90 1.46
CA PHE A 364 20.89 -12.84 0.67
C PHE A 364 22.15 -12.66 1.54
N LEU A 365 23.23 -13.35 1.16
CA LEU A 365 24.51 -13.41 1.90
C LEU A 365 24.37 -13.89 3.37
N GLY A 366 23.27 -14.55 3.72
CA GLY A 366 23.01 -15.03 5.07
C GLY A 366 22.56 -13.94 6.04
N HIS A 367 22.32 -12.70 5.56
CA HIS A 367 21.77 -11.63 6.38
C HIS A 367 20.45 -12.07 7.02
N THR A 368 20.23 -11.68 8.27
CA THR A 368 18.99 -12.01 8.99
C THR A 368 18.37 -10.73 9.53
N VAL A 369 17.06 -10.60 9.36
CA VAL A 369 16.28 -9.52 9.97
C VAL A 369 15.21 -10.14 10.85
N GLU A 370 15.27 -9.81 12.13
CA GLU A 370 14.32 -10.28 13.13
C GLU A 370 12.95 -9.60 12.97
N GLU A 371 11.90 -10.34 13.26
CA GLU A 371 10.58 -9.79 13.50
C GLU A 371 10.50 -8.89 14.74
N LEU A 372 9.48 -8.04 14.80
CA LEU A 372 9.18 -7.26 16.01
C LEU A 372 8.86 -8.21 17.18
N PRO A 373 9.52 -8.12 18.36
CA PRO A 373 9.28 -9.05 19.46
C PRO A 373 7.95 -8.77 20.15
N LEU A 374 6.87 -9.48 19.77
CA LEU A 374 5.50 -9.17 20.19
C LEU A 374 5.24 -9.39 21.68
N ASP A 375 5.86 -10.39 22.30
CA ASP A 375 5.76 -10.59 23.76
C ASP A 375 6.31 -9.38 24.51
N ARG A 376 7.50 -8.91 24.08
CA ARG A 376 8.12 -7.71 24.65
C ARG A 376 7.30 -6.45 24.37
N LEU A 377 6.73 -6.33 23.17
CA LEU A 377 5.82 -5.23 22.84
C LEU A 377 4.64 -5.19 23.81
N LYS A 378 3.98 -6.33 24.05
CA LYS A 378 2.83 -6.42 24.98
C LYS A 378 3.23 -6.02 26.39
N GLU A 379 4.37 -6.49 26.89
CA GLU A 379 4.88 -6.08 28.21
C GLU A 379 5.12 -4.58 28.30
N LEU A 380 5.70 -3.97 27.25
CA LEU A 380 5.96 -2.53 27.21
C LEU A 380 4.66 -1.72 27.18
N MET A 381 3.70 -2.13 26.36
CA MET A 381 2.42 -1.43 26.21
C MET A 381 1.53 -1.60 27.44
N GLN A 382 1.57 -2.76 28.11
CA GLN A 382 0.88 -2.94 29.40
C GLN A 382 1.41 -1.97 30.45
N LYS A 383 2.73 -1.83 30.59
CA LYS A 383 3.32 -0.85 31.54
C LYS A 383 2.89 0.58 31.21
N TYR A 384 2.82 0.91 29.93
CA TYR A 384 2.36 2.23 29.49
C TYR A 384 0.90 2.49 29.87
N GLU A 385 0.00 1.52 29.68
CA GLU A 385 -1.42 1.63 30.05
C GLU A 385 -1.69 1.70 31.57
N TYR A 386 -0.79 1.16 32.42
CA TYR A 386 -0.94 1.25 33.88
C TYR A 386 -0.39 2.54 34.48
N ASP A 387 0.49 3.24 33.78
CA ASP A 387 1.13 4.50 34.22
C ASP A 387 0.47 5.77 33.62
N SER A 388 -0.53 5.60 32.73
CA SER A 388 -1.35 6.66 32.12
C SER A 388 -2.76 6.67 32.70
#